data_AF-A0A1M5T066-F1
#
_entry.id   AF-A0A1M5T066-F1
#
_cell.length_a   1.000
_cell.length_b   1.000
_cell.length_c   1.000
_cell.angle_alpha   90.00
_cell.angle_beta   90.00
_cell.angle_gamma   90.00
#
_symmetry.space_group_name_H-M   'P 1'
#
loop_
_entity.id
_entity.type
_entity.pdbx_description
1 polymer ?
#
loop_
_entity_poly.entity_id
_entity_poly.type
_entity_poly.pdbx_seq_one_letter_code
_entity_poly.pdbx_strand_id
1 'polypeptide(L)'
;MSKVSVLVVDDAPFIRDLIKKGLRSHFPGIRIEDAVNGRKAQQMLDRDSFDLILCDWEMPEMSGLELLTWCRAQEKLKTTPFIMVTSRGDKENVVQAIQSGVSDFIGKPFSNEQLTTKVRKALGRAGKLGALAASAPARPTNTGMANDSLAALTGGKAEVVKPAAASVASPAPGFAAPLVQPAAAKPTAASGGRGQGQLRLASGTLACVIKAISLKEGLLVVKRGETLPQVLESAVLDLEQGEGGEVARLNGYLHAVAALEPKPDSEWLQLTFRFVDRDPQKLDYLSRLIARGTAQRHFVPGA
;
A
#
# COMPACT_ATOMS: atom_id res chain seq x y z
N MET A 1 -3.41 23.25 -34.88
CA MET A 1 -2.97 22.03 -34.18
C MET A 1 -3.61 22.01 -32.80
N SER A 2 -4.35 20.95 -32.47
CA SER A 2 -5.03 20.82 -31.18
C SER A 2 -3.99 20.65 -30.07
N LYS A 3 -3.82 21.70 -29.24
CA LYS A 3 -2.97 21.64 -28.05
C LYS A 3 -3.62 20.71 -27.04
N VAL A 4 -2.87 19.71 -26.56
CA VAL A 4 -3.37 18.83 -25.51
C VAL A 4 -3.44 19.61 -24.20
N SER A 5 -4.60 19.57 -23.54
CA SER A 5 -4.89 20.33 -22.32
C SER A 5 -5.07 19.39 -21.13
N VAL A 6 -4.37 19.66 -20.03
CA VAL A 6 -4.38 18.84 -18.81
C VAL A 6 -4.79 19.71 -17.63
N LEU A 7 -5.72 19.21 -16.82
CA LEU A 7 -6.13 19.81 -15.56
C LEU A 7 -5.45 19.08 -14.40
N VAL A 8 -4.79 19.84 -13.52
CA VAL A 8 -4.15 19.34 -12.29
C VAL A 8 -4.91 19.89 -11.08
N VAL A 9 -5.50 19.02 -10.27
CA VAL A 9 -6.30 19.39 -9.11
C VAL A 9 -5.65 18.80 -7.87
N ASP A 10 -5.19 19.67 -6.98
CA ASP A 10 -4.56 19.28 -5.71
C ASP A 10 -4.63 20.50 -4.79
N ASP A 11 -4.83 20.34 -3.49
CA ASP A 11 -4.89 21.48 -2.57
C ASP A 11 -3.49 22.03 -2.26
N ALA A 12 -2.48 21.15 -2.23
CA ALA A 12 -1.10 21.50 -1.96
C ALA A 12 -0.42 22.16 -3.19
N PRO A 13 -0.02 23.44 -3.09
CA PRO A 13 0.61 24.15 -4.21
C PRO A 13 1.92 23.48 -4.67
N PHE A 14 2.68 22.92 -3.73
CA PHE A 14 3.91 22.20 -4.02
C PHE A 14 3.69 20.98 -4.94
N ILE A 15 2.62 20.22 -4.72
CA ILE A 15 2.32 19.04 -5.54
C ILE A 15 1.87 19.47 -6.95
N ARG A 16 1.03 20.51 -7.05
CA ARG A 16 0.65 21.08 -8.36
C ARG A 16 1.90 21.51 -9.15
N ASP A 17 2.84 22.18 -8.51
CA ASP A 17 4.09 22.62 -9.15
C ASP A 17 4.99 21.45 -9.56
N LEU A 18 5.09 20.41 -8.72
CA LEU A 18 5.83 19.19 -9.05
C LEU A 18 5.25 18.50 -10.30
N ILE A 19 3.93 18.33 -10.35
CA ILE A 19 3.23 17.72 -11.49
C ILE A 19 3.41 18.60 -12.74
N LYS A 20 3.19 19.92 -12.63
CA LYS A 20 3.37 20.87 -13.75
C LYS A 20 4.79 20.80 -14.32
N LYS A 21 5.82 20.77 -13.46
CA LYS A 21 7.22 20.63 -13.89
C LYS A 21 7.46 19.30 -14.61
N GLY A 22 7.03 18.18 -14.02
CA GLY A 22 7.17 16.86 -14.64
C GLY A 22 6.51 16.78 -16.01
N LEU A 23 5.28 17.28 -16.15
CA LEU A 23 4.56 17.28 -17.42
C LEU A 23 5.23 18.16 -18.49
N ARG A 24 5.65 19.39 -18.13
CA ARG A 24 6.31 20.30 -19.09
C ARG A 24 7.63 19.75 -19.60
N SER A 25 8.38 19.04 -18.76
CA SER A 25 9.66 18.44 -19.15
C SER A 25 9.51 17.32 -20.19
N HIS A 26 8.41 16.54 -20.13
CA HIS A 26 8.23 15.36 -21.00
C HIS A 26 7.25 15.57 -22.17
N PHE A 27 6.43 16.62 -22.13
CA PHE A 27 5.40 16.88 -23.13
C PHE A 27 5.46 18.35 -23.61
N PRO A 28 6.33 18.67 -24.59
CA PRO A 28 6.40 20.02 -25.15
C PRO A 28 5.08 20.40 -25.83
N GLY A 29 4.57 21.60 -25.54
CA GLY A 29 3.34 22.13 -26.14
C GLY A 29 2.03 21.79 -25.40
N ILE A 30 2.10 21.09 -24.26
CA ILE A 30 0.94 20.79 -23.43
C ILE A 30 0.45 22.05 -22.68
N ARG A 31 -0.86 22.32 -22.72
CA ARG A 31 -1.49 23.35 -21.89
C ARG A 31 -1.80 22.71 -20.54
N ILE A 32 -1.30 23.28 -19.46
CA ILE A 32 -1.57 22.78 -18.12
C ILE A 32 -2.27 23.88 -17.34
N GLU A 33 -3.42 23.53 -16.78
CA GLU A 33 -4.13 24.38 -15.85
C GLU A 33 -4.25 23.69 -14.50
N ASP A 34 -4.35 24.49 -13.44
CA ASP A 34 -4.37 23.95 -12.10
C ASP A 34 -5.49 24.55 -11.23
N ALA A 35 -6.10 23.69 -10.43
CA ALA A 35 -7.19 24.00 -9.53
C ALA A 35 -6.82 23.60 -8.09
N VAL A 36 -7.27 24.40 -7.13
CA VAL A 36 -6.92 24.25 -5.71
C VAL A 36 -7.84 23.29 -4.95
N ASN A 37 -8.97 22.92 -5.55
CA ASN A 37 -9.97 22.03 -4.97
C ASN A 37 -10.91 21.49 -6.06
N GLY A 38 -11.75 20.51 -5.72
CA GLY A 38 -12.71 19.92 -6.66
C GLY A 38 -13.74 20.92 -7.19
N ARG A 39 -14.19 21.88 -6.39
CA ARG A 39 -15.18 22.89 -6.82
C ARG A 39 -14.66 23.82 -7.92
N LYS A 40 -13.43 24.32 -7.78
CA LYS A 40 -12.78 25.13 -8.81
C LYS A 40 -12.51 24.29 -10.06
N ALA A 41 -12.15 23.02 -9.90
CA ALA A 41 -12.00 22.09 -11.02
C ALA A 41 -13.32 21.91 -11.79
N GLN A 42 -14.45 21.74 -11.10
CA GLN A 42 -15.78 21.68 -11.75
C GLN A 42 -16.07 22.93 -12.58
N GLN A 43 -15.87 24.13 -12.01
CA GLN A 43 -16.09 25.38 -12.72
C GLN A 43 -15.23 25.51 -13.98
N MET A 44 -13.99 25.00 -13.94
CA MET A 44 -13.11 24.96 -15.10
C MET A 44 -13.58 23.91 -16.11
N LEU A 45 -13.98 22.72 -15.67
CA LEU A 45 -14.48 21.63 -16.52
C LEU A 45 -15.81 21.97 -17.21
N ASP A 46 -16.62 22.86 -16.63
CA ASP A 46 -17.85 23.36 -17.25
C ASP A 46 -17.58 24.37 -18.38
N ARG A 47 -16.48 25.13 -18.28
CA ARG A 47 -16.12 26.21 -19.23
C ARG A 47 -15.18 25.73 -20.32
N ASP A 48 -14.21 24.91 -19.95
CA ASP A 48 -13.08 24.50 -20.77
C ASP A 48 -13.06 22.97 -20.94
N SER A 49 -12.59 22.52 -22.10
CA SER A 49 -12.41 21.09 -22.39
C SER A 49 -10.99 20.64 -22.05
N PHE A 50 -10.88 19.57 -21.26
CA PHE A 50 -9.60 18.96 -20.91
C PHE A 50 -9.47 17.54 -21.47
N ASP A 51 -8.25 17.17 -21.81
CA ASP A 51 -7.90 15.87 -22.39
C ASP A 51 -7.46 14.85 -21.35
N LEU A 52 -7.06 15.34 -20.17
CA LEU A 52 -6.65 14.53 -19.04
C LEU A 52 -6.86 15.33 -17.76
N ILE A 53 -7.35 14.65 -16.73
CA ILE A 53 -7.51 15.20 -15.38
C ILE A 53 -6.62 14.40 -14.43
N LEU A 54 -5.75 15.10 -13.71
CA LEU A 54 -4.98 14.59 -12.58
C LEU A 54 -5.59 15.19 -11.32
N CYS A 55 -6.12 14.38 -10.41
CA CYS A 55 -6.84 14.89 -9.25
C CYS A 55 -6.38 14.20 -7.98
N ASP A 56 -6.12 14.97 -6.92
CA ASP A 56 -5.91 14.41 -5.58
C ASP A 56 -7.19 13.84 -5.00
N TRP A 57 -7.06 12.81 -4.17
CA TRP A 57 -8.18 12.20 -3.48
C TRP A 57 -8.72 13.10 -2.38
N GLU A 58 -7.82 13.55 -1.51
CA GLU A 58 -8.13 14.31 -0.31
C GLU A 58 -8.01 15.80 -0.62
N MET A 59 -9.14 16.48 -0.75
CA MET A 59 -9.16 17.91 -0.96
C MET A 59 -10.28 18.54 -0.13
N PRO A 60 -10.11 19.79 0.34
CA PRO A 60 -11.17 20.52 1.00
C PRO A 60 -12.33 20.81 0.03
N GLU A 61 -13.51 21.03 0.59
CA GLU A 61 -14.79 21.31 -0.10
C GLU A 61 -15.38 20.16 -0.93
N MET A 62 -14.55 19.49 -1.73
CA MET A 62 -14.96 18.42 -2.63
C MET A 62 -13.80 17.46 -2.85
N SER A 63 -14.01 16.19 -2.53
CA SER A 63 -13.02 15.13 -2.72
C SER A 63 -12.82 14.78 -4.19
N GLY A 64 -11.67 14.17 -4.52
CA GLY A 64 -11.40 13.70 -5.88
C GLY A 64 -12.40 12.63 -6.34
N LEU A 65 -12.91 11.80 -5.43
CA LEU A 65 -13.92 10.80 -5.74
C LEU A 65 -15.25 11.44 -6.14
N GLU A 66 -15.72 12.43 -5.38
CA GLU A 66 -16.94 13.17 -5.72
C GLU A 66 -16.78 13.89 -7.07
N LEU A 67 -15.60 14.47 -7.34
CA LEU A 67 -15.29 15.09 -8.63
C LEU A 67 -15.34 14.08 -9.77
N LEU A 68 -14.78 12.88 -9.57
CA LEU A 68 -14.82 11.79 -10.54
C LEU A 68 -16.28 11.37 -10.83
N THR A 69 -17.08 11.13 -9.79
CA THR A 69 -18.49 10.75 -9.95
C THR A 69 -19.26 11.81 -10.73
N TRP A 70 -19.05 13.09 -10.41
CA TRP A 70 -19.64 14.20 -11.16
C TRP A 70 -19.17 14.22 -12.62
N CYS A 71 -17.86 14.08 -12.89
CA CYS A 71 -17.32 14.00 -14.25
C CYS A 71 -17.93 12.86 -15.06
N ARG A 72 -18.21 11.70 -14.45
CA ARG A 72 -18.83 10.56 -15.15
C ARG A 72 -20.33 10.72 -15.40
N ALA A 73 -21.01 11.57 -14.63
CA ALA A 73 -22.39 11.95 -14.89
C ALA A 73 -22.52 12.89 -16.10
N GLN A 74 -21.46 13.63 -16.45
CA GLN A 74 -21.44 14.54 -17.59
C GLN A 74 -21.10 13.83 -18.90
N GLU A 75 -21.96 13.92 -19.92
CA GLU A 75 -21.72 13.25 -21.21
C GLU A 75 -20.39 13.65 -21.87
N LYS A 76 -20.00 14.93 -21.73
CA LYS A 76 -18.76 15.48 -22.30
C LYS A 76 -17.49 14.94 -21.63
N LEU A 77 -17.57 14.51 -20.36
CA LEU A 77 -16.43 14.13 -19.53
C LEU A 77 -16.40 12.63 -19.22
N LYS A 78 -17.44 11.89 -19.59
CA LYS A 78 -17.58 10.45 -19.34
C LYS A 78 -16.40 9.64 -19.89
N THR A 79 -15.85 10.05 -21.03
CA THR A 79 -14.71 9.39 -21.69
C THR A 79 -13.36 10.05 -21.38
N THR A 80 -13.35 11.21 -20.70
CA THR A 80 -12.12 11.93 -20.39
C THR A 80 -11.27 11.11 -19.41
N PRO A 81 -9.99 10.83 -19.76
CA PRO A 81 -9.07 10.17 -18.86
C PRO A 81 -8.97 10.91 -17.52
N PHE A 82 -9.18 10.16 -16.44
CA PHE A 82 -9.11 10.68 -15.08
C PHE A 82 -8.13 9.82 -14.29
N ILE A 83 -7.03 10.42 -13.84
CA ILE A 83 -6.03 9.75 -13.02
C ILE A 83 -6.14 10.31 -11.61
N MET A 84 -6.36 9.41 -10.67
CA MET A 84 -6.40 9.74 -9.26
C MET A 84 -4.98 9.76 -8.69
N VAL A 85 -4.63 10.79 -7.93
CA VAL A 85 -3.39 10.89 -7.16
C VAL A 85 -3.78 10.75 -5.68
N THR A 86 -3.10 9.91 -4.90
CA THR A 86 -3.53 9.65 -3.52
C THR A 86 -2.39 9.23 -2.62
N SER A 87 -2.36 9.72 -1.38
CA SER A 87 -1.49 9.19 -0.30
C SER A 87 -2.05 7.91 0.34
N ARG A 88 -3.33 7.60 0.12
CA ARG A 88 -3.99 6.40 0.65
C ARG A 88 -3.86 5.26 -0.34
N GLY A 89 -2.96 4.33 -0.04
CA GLY A 89 -2.78 3.08 -0.80
C GLY A 89 -3.72 1.95 -0.39
N ASP A 90 -4.79 2.23 0.36
CA ASP A 90 -5.68 1.21 0.88
C ASP A 90 -6.53 0.60 -0.25
N LYS A 91 -6.62 -0.73 -0.27
CA LYS A 91 -7.30 -1.50 -1.32
C LYS A 91 -8.75 -1.05 -1.53
N GLU A 92 -9.43 -0.63 -0.46
CA GLU A 92 -10.83 -0.19 -0.51
C GLU A 92 -11.03 1.09 -1.33
N ASN A 93 -10.13 2.07 -1.18
CA ASN A 93 -10.18 3.32 -1.94
C ASN A 93 -9.91 3.07 -3.43
N VAL A 94 -9.00 2.14 -3.74
CA VAL A 94 -8.72 1.72 -5.12
C VAL A 94 -9.95 1.06 -5.74
N VAL A 95 -10.66 0.20 -5.01
CA VAL A 95 -11.88 -0.45 -5.50
C VAL A 95 -12.97 0.59 -5.78
N GLN A 96 -13.18 1.56 -4.90
CA GLN A 96 -14.16 2.65 -5.11
C GLN A 96 -13.82 3.51 -6.34
N ALA A 97 -12.54 3.82 -6.55
CA ALA A 97 -12.08 4.57 -7.72
C ALA A 97 -12.37 3.81 -9.03
N ILE A 98 -12.07 2.50 -9.04
CA ILE A 98 -12.31 1.63 -10.19
C ILE A 98 -13.80 1.53 -10.50
N GLN A 99 -14.64 1.33 -9.48
CA GLN A 99 -16.11 1.28 -9.63
C GLN A 99 -16.67 2.60 -10.18
N SER A 100 -16.06 3.72 -9.81
CA SER A 100 -16.43 5.06 -10.28
C SER A 100 -15.86 5.39 -11.68
N GLY A 101 -15.16 4.46 -12.34
CA GLY A 101 -14.65 4.64 -13.69
C GLY A 101 -13.37 5.49 -13.78
N VAL A 102 -12.50 5.42 -12.77
CA VAL A 102 -11.15 6.01 -12.85
C VAL A 102 -10.33 5.32 -13.96
N SER A 103 -9.48 6.07 -14.66
CA SER A 103 -8.65 5.52 -15.73
C SER A 103 -7.36 4.88 -15.21
N ASP A 104 -6.77 5.47 -14.18
CA ASP A 104 -5.59 4.94 -13.48
C ASP A 104 -5.43 5.66 -12.12
N PHE A 105 -4.50 5.18 -11.29
CA PHE A 105 -4.15 5.84 -10.03
C PHE A 105 -2.63 5.94 -9.85
N ILE A 106 -2.21 6.93 -9.05
CA ILE A 106 -0.83 7.23 -8.69
C ILE A 106 -0.77 7.39 -7.17
N GLY A 107 0.04 6.56 -6.51
CA GLY A 107 0.28 6.67 -5.07
C GLY A 107 1.32 7.76 -4.77
N LYS A 108 1.07 8.61 -3.77
CA LYS A 108 2.05 9.52 -3.18
C LYS A 108 2.88 8.74 -2.13
N PRO A 109 4.22 8.88 -2.10
CA PRO A 109 5.06 9.67 -3.00
C PRO A 109 5.24 8.99 -4.37
N PHE A 110 5.24 9.78 -5.44
CA PHE A 110 5.45 9.32 -6.82
C PHE A 110 6.72 9.90 -7.44
N SER A 111 7.31 9.17 -8.39
CA SER A 111 8.42 9.68 -9.21
C SER A 111 7.89 10.35 -10.49
N ASN A 112 8.68 11.28 -11.06
CA ASN A 112 8.35 11.91 -12.34
C ASN A 112 8.18 10.88 -13.47
N GLU A 113 8.93 9.78 -13.43
CA GLU A 113 8.85 8.70 -14.41
C GLU A 113 7.52 7.93 -14.31
N GLN A 114 7.05 7.65 -13.08
CA GLN A 114 5.74 7.02 -12.86
C GLN A 114 4.61 7.91 -13.37
N LEU A 115 4.63 9.21 -13.03
CA LEU A 115 3.67 10.19 -13.51
C LEU A 115 3.63 10.23 -15.04
N THR A 116 4.79 10.36 -15.68
CA THR A 116 4.93 10.47 -17.14
C THR A 116 4.43 9.22 -17.85
N THR A 117 4.76 8.04 -17.32
CA THR A 117 4.33 6.75 -17.90
C THR A 117 2.81 6.61 -17.87
N LYS A 118 2.19 6.96 -16.73
CA LYS A 118 0.73 6.90 -16.54
C LYS A 118 0.00 7.90 -17.44
N VAL A 119 0.50 9.14 -17.49
CA VAL A 119 -0.03 10.19 -18.38
C VAL A 119 0.08 9.79 -19.84
N ARG A 120 1.24 9.29 -20.28
CA ARG A 120 1.46 8.81 -21.66
C ARG A 120 0.48 7.68 -22.01
N LYS A 121 0.27 6.72 -21.11
CA LYS A 121 -0.68 5.63 -21.29
C LYS A 121 -2.13 6.14 -21.40
N ALA A 122 -2.52 7.09 -20.55
CA ALA A 122 -3.86 7.67 -20.56
C ALA A 122 -4.13 8.47 -21.85
N LEU A 123 -3.18 9.31 -22.27
CA LEU A 123 -3.28 10.08 -23.52
C LEU A 123 -3.20 9.19 -24.77
N GLY A 124 -2.43 8.10 -24.71
CA GLY A 124 -2.38 7.08 -25.75
C GLY A 124 -3.72 6.37 -25.96
N ARG A 125 -4.39 5.98 -24.87
CA ARG A 125 -5.74 5.40 -24.91
C ARG A 125 -6.79 6.37 -25.46
N ALA A 126 -6.63 7.67 -25.20
CA ALA A 126 -7.50 8.72 -25.75
C ALA A 126 -7.19 9.09 -27.21
N GLY A 127 -6.17 8.49 -27.85
CA GLY A 127 -5.76 8.81 -29.22
C GLY A 127 -5.07 10.18 -29.36
N LYS A 128 -4.73 10.85 -28.25
CA LYS A 128 -4.19 12.23 -28.24
C LYS A 128 -2.66 12.31 -28.21
N LEU A 129 -1.98 11.16 -28.17
CA LEU A 129 -0.51 11.12 -28.23
C LEU A 129 0.05 11.65 -29.56
N GLY A 130 -0.66 11.42 -30.67
CA GLY A 130 -0.27 11.93 -31.99
C GLY A 130 -0.35 13.46 -32.08
N ALA A 131 -1.31 14.08 -31.38
CA ALA A 131 -1.43 15.55 -31.32
C ALA A 131 -0.25 16.20 -30.58
N LEU A 132 0.26 15.54 -29.53
CA LEU A 132 1.46 15.98 -28.79
C LEU A 132 2.74 15.84 -29.63
N ALA A 133 2.86 14.76 -30.40
CA ALA A 133 3.99 14.55 -31.30
C ALA A 133 4.00 15.57 -32.46
N ALA A 134 2.82 15.93 -32.98
CA ALA A 134 2.68 16.93 -34.03
C ALA A 134 2.95 18.37 -33.54
N SER A 135 2.76 18.65 -32.25
CA SER A 135 3.01 19.97 -31.65
C SER A 135 4.46 20.21 -31.17
N ALA A 136 5.33 19.20 -31.26
CA ALA A 136 6.75 19.38 -30.99
C ALA A 136 7.42 20.11 -32.18
N PRO A 137 8.25 21.15 -31.95
CA PRO A 137 8.96 21.80 -33.04
C PRO A 137 9.88 20.79 -33.72
N ALA A 138 9.70 20.62 -35.03
CA ALA A 138 10.53 19.78 -35.88
C ALA A 138 12.00 20.16 -35.72
N ARG A 139 12.79 19.28 -35.09
CA ARG A 139 14.24 19.32 -35.20
C ARG A 139 14.60 18.65 -36.52
N PRO A 140 15.25 19.34 -37.48
CA PRO A 140 15.69 18.67 -38.69
C PRO A 140 16.91 17.82 -38.31
N THR A 141 16.77 16.50 -38.30
CA THR A 141 17.92 15.61 -38.37
C THR A 141 17.82 14.82 -39.66
N ASN A 142 18.69 15.26 -40.54
CA ASN A 142 19.00 14.79 -41.86
C ASN A 142 19.09 13.26 -41.94
N THR A 143 18.54 12.74 -43.03
CA THR A 143 18.75 11.42 -43.62
C THR A 143 20.19 10.90 -43.47
N GLY A 144 20.33 9.64 -43.06
CA GLY A 144 21.60 8.91 -43.10
C GLY A 144 21.44 7.48 -42.60
N MET A 145 21.17 6.54 -43.50
CA MET A 145 21.47 5.11 -43.33
C MET A 145 22.92 4.93 -42.86
N ALA A 146 23.17 4.10 -41.83
CA ALA A 146 24.27 3.14 -41.78
C ALA A 146 24.35 2.40 -40.43
N ASN A 147 24.45 1.08 -40.53
CA ASN A 147 25.22 0.16 -39.70
C ASN A 147 24.71 -0.20 -38.29
N ASP A 148 23.86 -1.23 -38.27
CA ASP A 148 24.29 -2.62 -38.02
C ASP A 148 25.77 -2.77 -37.57
N SER A 149 26.01 -2.78 -36.26
CA SER A 149 27.34 -3.03 -35.67
C SER A 149 27.23 -3.48 -34.20
N LEU A 150 26.44 -4.52 -33.94
CA LEU A 150 26.59 -5.33 -32.71
C LEU A 150 26.43 -6.83 -32.92
N ALA A 151 26.18 -7.28 -34.16
CA ALA A 151 26.03 -8.69 -34.52
C ALA A 151 27.33 -9.39 -34.95
N ALA A 152 28.49 -8.73 -34.85
CA ALA A 152 29.75 -9.22 -35.45
C ALA A 152 30.88 -9.60 -34.47
N LEU A 153 30.65 -9.64 -33.15
CA LEU A 153 31.78 -9.79 -32.19
C LEU A 153 31.71 -10.94 -31.18
N THR A 154 30.75 -11.85 -31.23
CA THR A 154 30.86 -13.11 -30.47
C THR A 154 30.32 -14.29 -31.28
N GLY A 155 31.16 -14.76 -32.21
CA GLY A 155 30.94 -16.03 -32.88
C GLY A 155 31.10 -17.21 -31.90
N GLY A 156 30.25 -18.22 -32.08
CA GLY A 156 30.62 -19.59 -31.78
C GLY A 156 29.79 -20.34 -30.74
N LYS A 157 28.68 -20.91 -31.21
CA LYS A 157 28.10 -22.24 -30.89
C LYS A 157 27.88 -22.62 -29.41
N ALA A 158 26.62 -22.89 -29.08
CA ALA A 158 26.28 -24.02 -28.21
C ALA A 158 24.92 -24.60 -28.60
N GLU A 159 24.93 -25.92 -28.71
CA GLU A 159 23.93 -26.82 -29.25
C GLU A 159 22.91 -27.27 -28.21
N VAL A 160 21.77 -27.74 -28.72
CA VAL A 160 20.59 -28.29 -28.05
C VAL A 160 20.90 -29.55 -27.23
N VAL A 161 20.37 -29.69 -26.01
CA VAL A 161 19.85 -30.98 -25.46
C VAL A 161 18.76 -30.74 -24.39
N LYS A 162 17.59 -31.36 -24.59
CA LYS A 162 16.58 -31.81 -23.59
C LYS A 162 16.90 -33.28 -23.31
N PRO A 163 16.83 -33.88 -22.09
CA PRO A 163 15.52 -34.28 -21.51
C PRO A 163 15.40 -34.60 -19.99
N ALA A 164 14.13 -34.80 -19.60
CA ALA A 164 13.54 -35.83 -18.72
C ALA A 164 13.85 -35.96 -17.21
N ALA A 165 12.73 -35.91 -16.48
CA ALA A 165 12.28 -36.64 -15.28
C ALA A 165 13.10 -37.83 -14.73
N ALA A 166 13.15 -37.94 -13.38
CA ALA A 166 12.88 -39.17 -12.62
C ALA A 166 12.66 -38.90 -11.11
N SER A 167 12.04 -39.88 -10.48
CA SER A 167 11.34 -40.03 -9.19
C SER A 167 12.20 -40.32 -7.94
N VAL A 168 11.49 -40.59 -6.83
CA VAL A 168 11.81 -41.36 -5.57
C VAL A 168 12.34 -40.56 -4.38
N ALA A 169 12.02 -40.82 -3.10
CA ALA A 169 11.03 -41.61 -2.37
C ALA A 169 11.12 -41.23 -0.86
N SER A 170 10.08 -41.55 -0.08
CA SER A 170 9.99 -41.43 1.39
C SER A 170 11.06 -42.23 2.16
N PRO A 171 11.22 -42.01 3.49
CA PRO A 171 10.50 -42.90 4.42
C PRO A 171 9.97 -42.22 5.70
N ALA A 172 8.92 -42.81 6.29
CA ALA A 172 8.55 -42.74 7.71
C ALA A 172 9.23 -43.93 8.45
N PRO A 173 9.25 -44.06 9.81
CA PRO A 173 8.05 -44.14 10.67
C PRO A 173 8.23 -43.60 12.12
N GLY A 174 7.15 -43.60 12.92
CA GLY A 174 7.29 -43.55 14.39
C GLY A 174 6.05 -43.10 15.16
N PHE A 175 5.18 -44.05 15.53
CA PHE A 175 4.07 -43.91 16.49
C PHE A 175 4.58 -43.58 17.91
N ALA A 176 3.88 -42.68 18.63
CA ALA A 176 3.60 -42.81 20.07
C ALA A 176 2.64 -41.72 20.60
N ALA A 177 1.48 -42.15 21.09
CA ALA A 177 0.75 -41.57 22.23
C ALA A 177 0.80 -42.66 23.35
N PRO A 178 0.38 -42.45 24.62
CA PRO A 178 -0.42 -41.35 25.22
C PRO A 178 0.07 -40.88 26.61
N LEU A 179 -0.66 -39.96 27.28
CA LEU A 179 -1.11 -40.03 28.70
C LEU A 179 -1.12 -38.67 29.46
N VAL A 180 -2.35 -38.27 29.85
CA VAL A 180 -2.80 -37.86 31.22
C VAL A 180 -2.61 -36.41 31.70
N GLN A 181 -3.77 -35.80 32.02
CA GLN A 181 -4.00 -34.57 32.81
C GLN A 181 -3.70 -34.80 34.31
N PRO A 182 -3.61 -33.74 35.14
CA PRO A 182 -4.82 -33.37 35.90
C PRO A 182 -5.05 -31.87 36.13
N ALA A 183 -6.35 -31.55 36.21
CA ALA A 183 -7.03 -30.45 36.93
C ALA A 183 -6.42 -30.11 38.31
N ALA A 184 -6.67 -29.00 39.01
CA ALA A 184 -7.38 -27.73 38.84
C ALA A 184 -7.07 -26.86 40.09
N ALA A 185 -7.13 -25.52 39.98
CA ALA A 185 -7.50 -24.64 41.10
C ALA A 185 -8.02 -23.28 40.56
N LYS A 186 -9.25 -22.94 40.94
CA LYS A 186 -9.99 -21.67 40.74
C LYS A 186 -10.04 -20.95 42.11
N PRO A 187 -10.62 -19.74 42.24
CA PRO A 187 -10.63 -18.57 41.34
C PRO A 187 -10.39 -17.24 42.12
N THR A 188 -9.79 -16.22 41.51
CA THR A 188 -9.94 -14.85 42.03
C THR A 188 -9.97 -13.80 40.93
N ALA A 189 -11.07 -13.05 40.94
CA ALA A 189 -11.32 -11.72 40.40
C ALA A 189 -11.27 -11.51 38.88
N ALA A 190 -12.46 -11.26 38.34
CA ALA A 190 -12.74 -10.89 36.97
C ALA A 190 -12.16 -9.52 36.56
N SER A 191 -11.62 -9.44 35.35
CA SER A 191 -11.77 -8.27 34.47
C SER A 191 -11.62 -8.72 33.00
N GLY A 192 -12.50 -8.22 32.13
CA GLY A 192 -12.81 -8.78 30.81
C GLY A 192 -11.60 -8.93 29.87
N GLY A 193 -11.33 -10.18 29.49
CA GLY A 193 -10.29 -10.56 28.53
C GLY A 193 -10.55 -10.02 27.14
N ARG A 194 -9.74 -9.04 26.72
CA ARG A 194 -9.61 -8.61 25.33
C ARG A 194 -8.13 -8.55 24.97
N GLY A 195 -7.67 -9.55 24.21
CA GLY A 195 -6.39 -9.56 23.49
C GLY A 195 -5.14 -9.79 24.34
N GLN A 196 -4.97 -10.96 24.96
CA GLN A 196 -3.69 -11.38 25.53
C GLN A 196 -2.90 -12.22 24.52
N GLY A 197 -1.56 -12.17 24.59
CA GLY A 197 -0.67 -12.97 23.76
C GLY A 197 0.70 -13.13 24.37
N GLN A 198 1.52 -14.00 23.78
CA GLN A 198 2.91 -14.19 24.17
C GLN A 198 3.83 -13.81 23.02
N LEU A 199 4.78 -12.92 23.28
CA LEU A 199 5.81 -12.54 22.33
C LEU A 199 7.07 -13.37 22.62
N ARG A 200 7.43 -14.25 21.69
CA ARG A 200 8.68 -15.02 21.73
C ARG A 200 9.76 -14.28 20.97
N LEU A 201 10.78 -13.85 21.69
CA LEU A 201 11.99 -13.21 21.20
C LEU A 201 13.16 -14.20 21.29
N ALA A 202 14.28 -13.87 20.65
CA ALA A 202 15.52 -14.62 20.84
C ALA A 202 16.03 -14.50 22.29
N SER A 203 15.74 -13.35 22.93
CA SER A 203 16.07 -13.03 24.32
C SER A 203 15.16 -13.67 25.37
N GLY A 204 14.02 -14.26 24.99
CA GLY A 204 13.08 -14.89 25.92
C GLY A 204 11.62 -14.77 25.49
N THR A 205 10.70 -15.27 26.32
CA THR A 205 9.25 -15.13 26.08
C THR A 205 8.66 -14.09 27.03
N LEU A 206 7.94 -13.12 26.47
CA LEU A 206 7.30 -12.03 27.19
C LEU A 206 5.79 -12.12 27.04
N ALA A 207 5.06 -12.05 28.17
CA ALA A 207 3.62 -11.85 28.13
C ALA A 207 3.32 -10.43 27.61
N CYS A 208 2.40 -10.33 26.65
CA CYS A 208 2.04 -9.08 26.02
C CYS A 208 0.51 -8.92 25.95
N VAL A 209 0.07 -7.67 26.04
CA VAL A 209 -1.32 -7.28 25.83
C VAL A 209 -1.41 -6.59 24.47
N ILE A 210 -2.32 -7.05 23.63
CA ILE A 210 -2.53 -6.51 22.29
C ILE A 210 -3.46 -5.30 22.41
N LYS A 211 -2.88 -4.11 22.29
CA LYS A 211 -3.62 -2.83 22.36
C LYS A 211 -4.38 -2.56 21.06
N ALA A 212 -3.74 -2.86 19.93
CA ALA A 212 -4.36 -2.80 18.62
C ALA A 212 -3.64 -3.75 17.65
N ILE A 213 -4.35 -4.25 16.66
CA ILE A 213 -3.77 -5.10 15.62
C ILE A 213 -4.32 -4.68 14.25
N SER A 214 -3.43 -4.58 13.27
CA SER A 214 -3.74 -4.29 11.87
C SER A 214 -3.27 -5.45 10.99
N LEU A 215 -3.48 -5.35 9.68
CA LEU A 215 -2.98 -6.35 8.73
C LEU A 215 -1.45 -6.32 8.55
N LYS A 216 -0.77 -5.22 8.96
CA LYS A 216 0.67 -5.03 8.73
C LYS A 216 1.48 -5.01 10.03
N GLU A 217 0.86 -4.58 11.12
CA GLU A 217 1.53 -4.42 12.41
C GLU A 217 0.56 -4.55 13.60
N GLY A 218 1.08 -4.97 14.74
CA GLY A 218 0.40 -5.03 16.03
C GLY A 218 1.08 -4.10 17.04
N LEU A 219 0.27 -3.32 17.75
CA LEU A 219 0.68 -2.54 18.91
C LEU A 219 0.51 -3.40 20.16
N LEU A 220 1.62 -3.76 20.76
CA LEU A 220 1.69 -4.61 21.94
C LEU A 220 2.15 -3.79 23.14
N VAL A 221 1.70 -4.15 24.33
CA VAL A 221 2.18 -3.60 25.59
C VAL A 221 2.77 -4.76 26.39
N VAL A 222 4.03 -4.61 26.81
CA VAL A 222 4.74 -5.58 27.65
C VAL A 222 5.20 -4.92 28.93
N LYS A 223 5.32 -5.71 30.00
CA LYS A 223 5.98 -5.25 31.22
C LYS A 223 7.50 -5.28 31.00
N ARG A 224 8.18 -4.22 31.43
CA ARG A 224 9.64 -4.11 31.43
C ARG A 224 10.20 -5.21 32.33
N GLY A 225 10.92 -6.15 31.74
CA GLY A 225 11.66 -7.21 32.42
C GLY A 225 13.16 -6.93 32.45
N GLU A 226 13.94 -7.93 32.86
CA GLU A 226 15.40 -7.88 32.86
C GLU A 226 15.98 -7.89 31.43
N THR A 227 15.33 -8.61 30.51
CA THR A 227 15.66 -8.61 29.08
C THR A 227 14.77 -7.63 28.32
N LEU A 228 15.40 -6.57 27.81
CA LEU A 228 14.71 -5.55 27.00
C LEU A 228 14.67 -5.99 25.53
N PRO A 229 13.49 -5.97 24.89
CA PRO A 229 13.38 -6.23 23.46
C PRO A 229 14.14 -5.18 22.65
N GLN A 230 14.83 -5.60 21.58
CA GLN A 230 15.54 -4.67 20.70
C GLN A 230 14.75 -4.39 19.42
N VAL A 231 14.91 -3.18 18.89
CA VAL A 231 14.38 -2.82 17.57
C VAL A 231 15.10 -3.66 16.50
N LEU A 232 14.34 -4.12 15.51
CA LEU A 232 14.71 -5.08 14.46
C LEU A 232 14.93 -6.53 14.93
N GLU A 233 14.61 -6.85 16.18
CA GLU A 233 14.64 -8.24 16.67
C GLU A 233 13.48 -9.06 16.06
N SER A 234 13.80 -10.22 15.49
CA SER A 234 12.80 -11.17 15.01
C SER A 234 12.01 -11.74 16.18
N ALA A 235 10.69 -11.73 16.06
CA ALA A 235 9.82 -12.26 17.11
C ALA A 235 8.64 -13.05 16.53
N VAL A 236 8.13 -13.98 17.32
CA VAL A 236 6.90 -14.73 17.04
C VAL A 236 5.86 -14.32 18.05
N LEU A 237 4.75 -13.76 17.55
CA LEU A 237 3.62 -13.37 18.37
C LEU A 237 2.59 -14.50 18.38
N ASP A 238 2.40 -15.11 19.54
CA ASP A 238 1.34 -16.08 19.79
C ASP A 238 0.12 -15.35 20.34
N LEU A 239 -0.96 -15.34 19.55
CA LEU A 239 -2.24 -14.75 19.94
C LEU A 239 -3.12 -15.85 20.56
N GLU A 240 -3.60 -15.62 21.77
CA GLU A 240 -4.57 -16.50 22.44
C GLU A 240 -5.96 -15.83 22.39
N GLN A 241 -6.89 -16.34 21.56
CA GLN A 241 -8.26 -15.82 21.51
C GLN A 241 -9.34 -16.91 21.56
N GLY A 242 -10.18 -16.84 22.60
CA GLY A 242 -11.50 -17.48 22.67
C GLY A 242 -11.51 -18.95 23.11
N GLU A 243 -12.68 -19.40 23.60
CA GLU A 243 -12.96 -20.67 24.31
C GLU A 243 -12.58 -22.00 23.60
N GLY A 244 -11.87 -21.95 22.47
CA GLY A 244 -11.42 -23.10 21.69
C GLY A 244 -9.91 -23.40 21.70
N GLY A 245 -9.09 -22.61 22.43
CA GLY A 245 -7.65 -22.89 22.59
C GLY A 245 -6.80 -22.74 21.32
N GLU A 246 -7.32 -22.09 20.28
CA GLU A 246 -6.63 -21.93 19.00
C GLU A 246 -5.59 -20.80 19.12
N VAL A 247 -4.31 -21.16 19.15
CA VAL A 247 -3.18 -20.21 19.24
C VAL A 247 -2.72 -19.83 17.84
N ALA A 248 -2.91 -18.58 17.45
CA ALA A 248 -2.42 -18.08 16.16
C ALA A 248 -1.00 -17.56 16.30
N ARG A 249 -0.05 -18.24 15.63
CA ARG A 249 1.37 -17.87 15.63
C ARG A 249 1.73 -16.99 14.45
N LEU A 250 2.09 -15.74 14.71
CA LEU A 250 2.41 -14.74 13.71
C LEU A 250 3.90 -14.40 13.73
N ASN A 251 4.57 -14.54 12.60
CA ASN A 251 5.98 -14.22 12.47
C ASN A 251 6.18 -12.75 12.05
N GLY A 252 7.17 -12.10 12.65
CA GLY A 252 7.48 -10.71 12.38
C GLY A 252 8.75 -10.23 13.07
N TYR A 253 8.90 -8.92 13.17
CA TYR A 253 9.99 -8.29 13.91
C TYR A 253 9.49 -7.07 14.68
N LEU A 254 10.26 -6.66 15.68
CA LEU A 254 10.02 -5.43 16.42
C LEU A 254 10.45 -4.22 15.60
N HIS A 255 9.50 -3.40 15.18
CA HIS A 255 9.76 -2.18 14.44
C HIS A 255 10.10 -1.00 15.36
N ALA A 256 9.50 -0.93 16.56
CA ALA A 256 9.77 0.11 17.53
C ALA A 256 9.54 -0.37 18.96
N VAL A 257 10.30 0.20 19.91
CA VAL A 257 10.16 0.01 21.35
C VAL A 257 10.13 1.39 22.00
N ALA A 258 9.08 1.68 22.76
CA ALA A 258 8.90 2.96 23.44
C ALA A 258 8.39 2.74 24.87
N ALA A 259 8.66 3.67 25.78
CA ALA A 259 7.99 3.69 27.07
C ALA A 259 6.50 3.99 26.88
N LEU A 260 5.62 3.26 27.56
CA LEU A 260 4.18 3.52 27.50
C LEU A 260 3.84 4.88 28.14
N GLU A 261 4.50 5.20 29.26
CA GLU A 261 4.45 6.50 29.90
C GLU A 261 5.69 7.32 29.55
N PRO A 262 5.59 8.65 29.39
CA PRO A 262 6.73 9.53 29.15
C PRO A 262 7.55 9.75 30.43
N LYS A 263 7.94 8.67 31.11
CA LYS A 263 8.75 8.65 32.32
C LYS A 263 9.90 7.67 32.15
N PRO A 264 11.10 8.00 32.67
CA PRO A 264 12.26 7.10 32.60
C PRO A 264 12.04 5.78 33.36
N ASP A 265 11.21 5.79 34.40
CA ASP A 265 10.91 4.63 35.25
C ASP A 265 9.66 3.87 34.80
N SER A 266 9.24 4.02 33.54
CA SER A 266 8.06 3.32 33.02
C SER A 266 8.25 1.80 33.10
N GLU A 267 7.40 1.15 33.90
CA GLU A 267 7.34 -0.31 34.02
C GLU A 267 6.70 -0.98 32.80
N TRP A 268 6.08 -0.20 31.91
CA TRP A 268 5.40 -0.69 30.72
C TRP A 268 6.06 -0.15 29.47
N LEU A 269 6.25 -1.03 28.49
CA LEU A 269 6.81 -0.72 27.18
C LEU A 269 5.74 -0.95 26.12
N GLN A 270 5.59 0.01 25.23
CA GLN A 270 4.82 -0.13 24.00
C GLN A 270 5.75 -0.62 22.89
N LEU A 271 5.40 -1.77 22.32
CA LEU A 271 6.12 -2.37 21.20
C LEU A 271 5.27 -2.27 19.93
N THR A 272 5.90 -1.87 18.83
CA THR A 272 5.31 -1.97 17.49
C THR A 272 5.89 -3.19 16.81
N PHE A 273 5.09 -4.24 16.67
CA PHE A 273 5.47 -5.49 16.02
C PHE A 273 4.97 -5.49 14.58
N ARG A 274 5.85 -5.71 13.60
CA ARG A 274 5.49 -5.70 12.18
C ARG A 274 5.49 -7.11 11.62
N PHE A 275 4.38 -7.50 11.00
CA PHE A 275 4.23 -8.84 10.43
C PHE A 275 5.09 -8.97 9.17
N VAL A 276 5.87 -10.04 9.09
CA VAL A 276 6.63 -10.43 7.89
C VAL A 276 5.97 -11.58 7.17
N ASP A 277 5.11 -12.32 7.88
CA ASP A 277 4.45 -13.51 7.35
C ASP A 277 3.57 -13.17 6.14
N ARG A 278 3.76 -13.92 5.06
CA ARG A 278 2.98 -13.79 3.80
C ARG A 278 1.97 -14.92 3.64
N ASP A 279 1.76 -15.72 4.68
CA ASP A 279 0.87 -16.88 4.66
C ASP A 279 -0.61 -16.44 4.57
N PRO A 280 -1.32 -16.77 3.46
CA PRO A 280 -2.70 -16.36 3.25
C PRO A 280 -3.66 -16.85 4.34
N GLN A 281 -3.40 -18.00 4.98
CA GLN A 281 -4.27 -18.53 6.05
C GLN A 281 -4.20 -17.68 7.33
N LYS A 282 -3.02 -17.16 7.66
CA LYS A 282 -2.81 -16.29 8.82
C LYS A 282 -3.36 -14.89 8.58
N LEU A 283 -3.29 -14.40 7.35
CA LEU A 283 -3.90 -13.14 6.94
C LEU A 283 -5.44 -13.19 7.02
N ASP A 284 -6.04 -14.32 6.66
CA ASP A 284 -7.48 -14.55 6.82
C ASP A 284 -7.88 -14.60 8.31
N TYR A 285 -7.06 -15.21 9.17
CA TYR A 285 -7.27 -15.20 10.61
C TYR A 285 -7.19 -13.78 11.21
N LEU A 286 -6.17 -12.99 10.83
CA LEU A 286 -6.03 -11.59 11.22
C LEU A 286 -7.23 -10.74 10.76
N SER A 287 -7.69 -10.95 9.53
CA SER A 287 -8.87 -10.27 8.97
C SER A 287 -10.13 -10.60 9.79
N ARG A 288 -10.34 -11.87 10.16
CA ARG A 288 -11.44 -12.29 11.03
C ARG A 288 -11.34 -11.70 12.44
N LEU A 289 -10.12 -11.57 12.96
CA LEU A 289 -9.84 -11.01 14.29
C LEU A 289 -10.15 -9.51 14.33
N ILE A 290 -9.75 -8.76 13.29
CA ILE A 290 -10.08 -7.34 13.12
C ILE A 290 -11.60 -7.16 12.96
N ALA A 291 -12.25 -8.01 12.14
CA ALA A 291 -13.70 -7.97 11.91
C ALA A 291 -14.55 -8.30 13.15
N ARG A 292 -14.00 -9.07 14.11
CA ARG A 292 -14.66 -9.40 15.40
C ARG A 292 -14.58 -8.30 16.46
N GLY A 293 -13.97 -7.15 16.17
CA GLY A 293 -14.15 -5.94 16.97
C GLY A 293 -13.28 -5.83 18.24
N THR A 294 -11.98 -6.10 18.14
CA THR A 294 -11.00 -5.62 19.15
C THR A 294 -10.62 -4.15 18.94
N ALA A 295 -10.94 -3.56 17.78
CA ALA A 295 -10.77 -2.14 17.53
C ALA A 295 -12.05 -1.37 17.89
N GLN A 296 -12.13 -0.91 19.14
CA GLN A 296 -12.96 0.20 19.66
C GLN A 296 -13.59 -0.15 21.02
N ARG A 297 -12.82 -0.02 22.10
CA ARG A 297 -13.28 0.73 23.28
C ARG A 297 -12.08 1.43 23.92
N HIS A 298 -12.24 2.72 24.16
CA HIS A 298 -11.29 3.59 24.83
C HIS A 298 -10.76 2.93 26.11
N PHE A 299 -9.45 2.72 26.19
CA PHE A 299 -8.78 2.42 27.45
C PHE A 299 -8.40 3.75 28.10
N VAL A 300 -9.03 4.06 29.23
CA VAL A 300 -8.65 5.17 30.10
C VAL A 300 -7.83 4.55 31.23
N PRO A 301 -6.55 4.92 31.42
CA PRO A 301 -5.79 4.45 32.57
C PRO A 301 -6.26 5.21 33.81
N GLY A 302 -6.90 4.50 34.75
CA GLY A 302 -7.32 5.05 36.03
C GLY A 302 -8.83 4.95 36.29
N ALA A 303 -9.31 3.73 36.52
CA ALA A 303 -10.47 3.41 37.35
C ALA A 303 -10.38 1.94 37.76
#